data_AF-A0A2D4HKA9-F1
#
_entry.id   AF-A0A2D4HKA9-F1
#
_cell.length_a   1.000
_cell.length_b   1.000
_cell.length_c   1.000
_cell.angle_alpha   90.00
_cell.angle_beta   90.00
_cell.angle_gamma   90.00
#
_symmetry.space_group_name_H-M   'P 1'
#
loop_
_entity.id
_entity.type
_entity.pdbx_description
1 polymer ?
#
loop_
_entity_poly.entity_id
_entity_poly.type
_entity_poly.pdbx_seq_one_letter_code
_entity_poly.pdbx_strand_id
1 'polypeptide(L)'
;VHGERRRDGDCGSRVSRDPQRGAGSVRGPAFPGPPAMEAALRRELGTSELRPAGHSGGGCISHGESFHTDHGKVYVKRNDKAEARRMFDGEMASLAAILQTQTVKIPKPIKVIDLPEGGTLFVMEHLDMRSLNRHAEKLGIQLADLHLHNQKLGEKLKKDANTVGKWFSCFENF
;
A
#
# COMPACT_ATOMS: atom_id res chain seq x y z
N VAL A 1 -69.67 -50.35 -54.62
CA VAL A 1 -68.44 -50.12 -55.40
C VAL A 1 -67.29 -49.94 -54.40
N HIS A 2 -66.34 -50.88 -54.44
CA HIS A 2 -65.01 -50.93 -53.81
C HIS A 2 -64.91 -50.80 -52.27
N GLY A 3 -64.27 -51.70 -51.52
CA GLY A 3 -63.21 -52.65 -51.83
C GLY A 3 -61.94 -52.26 -51.05
N GLU A 4 -61.59 -53.04 -50.03
CA GLU A 4 -60.36 -52.94 -49.24
C GLU A 4 -59.09 -52.83 -50.09
N ARG A 5 -58.08 -52.10 -49.59
CA ARG A 5 -56.67 -52.44 -49.85
C ARG A 5 -55.76 -51.91 -48.74
N ARG A 6 -55.15 -52.87 -48.02
CA ARG A 6 -53.99 -52.71 -47.15
C ARG A 6 -52.79 -52.19 -47.96
N ARG A 7 -51.89 -51.44 -47.32
CA ARG A 7 -50.47 -51.48 -47.65
C ARG A 7 -49.66 -51.64 -46.38
N ASP A 8 -48.98 -52.77 -46.35
CA ASP A 8 -47.83 -53.07 -45.52
C ASP A 8 -46.68 -52.09 -45.82
N GLY A 9 -45.92 -51.77 -44.79
CA GLY A 9 -44.72 -50.94 -44.85
C GLY A 9 -43.83 -51.27 -43.67
N ASP A 10 -43.10 -52.37 -43.84
CA ASP A 10 -42.20 -53.01 -42.89
C ASP A 10 -40.85 -52.28 -42.75
N CYS A 11 -40.28 -52.44 -41.55
CA CYS A 11 -38.88 -52.47 -41.14
C CYS A 11 -37.84 -51.44 -41.65
N GLY A 12 -37.19 -50.79 -40.68
CA GLY A 12 -35.77 -51.12 -40.46
C GLY A 12 -34.72 -50.00 -40.63
N SER A 13 -34.22 -49.54 -39.48
CA SER A 13 -32.80 -49.22 -39.22
C SER A 13 -32.19 -47.94 -39.85
N ARG A 14 -31.74 -47.01 -39.01
CA ARG A 14 -30.31 -46.87 -38.66
C ARG A 14 -30.08 -45.77 -37.64
N VAL A 15 -29.23 -46.15 -36.69
CA VAL A 15 -28.54 -45.40 -35.66
C VAL A 15 -27.89 -44.13 -36.22
N SER A 16 -28.20 -42.99 -35.62
CA SER A 16 -27.28 -41.85 -35.55
C SER A 16 -27.27 -41.35 -34.11
N ARG A 17 -26.31 -41.87 -33.33
CA ARG A 17 -25.91 -41.29 -32.04
C ARG A 17 -24.92 -40.18 -32.38
N ASP A 18 -25.34 -38.93 -32.25
CA ASP A 18 -24.43 -37.79 -32.18
C ASP A 18 -24.09 -37.52 -30.71
N PRO A 19 -22.87 -37.79 -30.22
CA PRO A 19 -22.46 -37.37 -28.90
C PRO A 19 -21.82 -35.98 -29.03
N GLN A 20 -22.63 -34.92 -29.11
CA GLN A 20 -22.13 -33.59 -28.80
C GLN A 20 -21.97 -33.47 -27.28
N ARG A 21 -20.85 -34.03 -26.81
CA ARG A 21 -20.30 -33.82 -25.47
C ARG A 21 -19.73 -32.40 -25.41
N GLY A 22 -20.62 -31.41 -25.31
CA GLY A 22 -20.23 -30.06 -24.90
C GLY A 22 -19.78 -30.12 -23.45
N ALA A 23 -18.47 -30.13 -23.21
CA ALA A 23 -17.90 -29.87 -21.91
C ALA A 23 -18.18 -28.39 -21.56
N GLY A 24 -19.38 -28.13 -21.05
CA GLY A 24 -19.67 -26.90 -20.35
C GLY A 24 -18.78 -26.86 -19.11
N SER A 25 -17.66 -26.13 -19.19
CA SER A 25 -16.93 -25.69 -18.01
C SER A 25 -17.90 -24.87 -17.19
N VAL A 26 -18.55 -25.50 -16.22
CA VAL A 26 -19.28 -24.82 -15.15
C VAL A 26 -18.22 -24.01 -14.41
N ARG A 27 -18.04 -22.74 -14.82
CA ARG A 27 -17.34 -21.78 -13.98
C ARG A 27 -18.18 -21.70 -12.73
N GLY A 28 -17.67 -22.25 -11.62
CA GLY A 28 -18.27 -22.02 -10.30
C GLY A 28 -18.43 -20.51 -10.07
N PRO A 29 -19.26 -20.10 -9.10
CA PRO A 29 -19.45 -18.68 -8.82
C PRO A 29 -18.07 -18.03 -8.68
N ALA A 30 -17.77 -17.08 -9.57
CA ALA A 30 -16.56 -16.29 -9.46
C ALA A 30 -16.66 -15.57 -8.11
N PHE A 31 -15.87 -16.01 -7.13
CA PHE A 31 -15.72 -15.25 -5.91
C PHE A 31 -15.31 -13.84 -6.35
N PRO A 32 -16.09 -12.79 -5.98
CA PRO A 32 -15.63 -11.44 -6.25
C PRO A 32 -14.25 -11.33 -5.59
N GLY A 33 -13.25 -11.00 -6.39
CA GLY A 33 -11.91 -10.76 -5.89
C GLY A 33 -11.95 -9.69 -4.79
N PRO A 34 -10.92 -9.62 -3.94
CA PRO A 34 -10.84 -8.56 -2.95
C PRO A 34 -11.00 -7.19 -3.66
N PRO A 35 -11.66 -6.20 -3.01
CA PRO A 35 -11.79 -4.85 -3.56
C PRO A 35 -10.44 -4.36 -4.11
N ALA A 36 -10.43 -3.60 -5.20
CA ALA A 36 -9.18 -3.27 -5.91
C ALA A 36 -8.11 -2.64 -4.99
N MET A 37 -8.56 -1.85 -4.00
CA MET A 37 -7.72 -1.31 -2.94
C MET A 37 -7.01 -2.41 -2.11
N GLU A 38 -7.75 -3.41 -1.65
CA GLU A 38 -7.18 -4.52 -0.87
C GLU A 38 -6.22 -5.38 -1.70
N ALA A 39 -6.57 -5.63 -2.97
CA ALA A 39 -5.67 -6.32 -3.91
C ALA A 39 -4.37 -5.53 -4.11
N ALA A 40 -4.45 -4.22 -4.27
CA ALA A 40 -3.28 -3.35 -4.39
C ALA A 40 -2.44 -3.36 -3.10
N LEU A 41 -3.06 -3.21 -1.93
CA LEU A 41 -2.34 -3.25 -0.65
C LEU A 41 -1.64 -4.59 -0.43
N ARG A 42 -2.32 -5.72 -0.67
CA ARG A 42 -1.72 -7.06 -0.52
C ARG A 42 -0.53 -7.27 -1.45
N ARG A 43 -0.66 -6.87 -2.72
CA ARG A 43 0.42 -6.98 -3.71
C ARG A 43 1.61 -6.08 -3.36
N GLU A 44 1.37 -4.81 -3.07
CA GLU A 44 2.43 -3.82 -2.89
C GLU A 44 3.15 -3.92 -1.55
N LEU A 45 2.47 -4.44 -0.51
CA LEU A 45 3.03 -4.69 0.81
C LEU A 45 3.51 -6.14 1.00
N GLY A 46 3.22 -7.04 0.06
CA GLY A 46 3.60 -8.45 0.15
C GLY A 46 2.88 -9.23 1.26
N THR A 47 1.72 -8.76 1.72
CA THR A 47 1.00 -9.36 2.86
C THR A 47 -0.07 -10.37 2.43
N SER A 48 -0.15 -11.49 3.15
CA SER A 48 -1.27 -12.44 3.06
C SER A 48 -2.45 -12.08 3.97
N GLU A 49 -2.27 -11.18 4.94
CA GLU A 49 -3.31 -10.70 5.84
C GLU A 49 -3.58 -9.20 5.63
N LEU A 50 -4.85 -8.84 5.49
CA LEU A 50 -5.28 -7.45 5.46
C LEU A 50 -6.66 -7.40 6.12
N ARG A 51 -6.71 -6.91 7.35
CA ARG A 51 -7.94 -6.83 8.14
C ARG A 51 -8.10 -5.41 8.71
N PRO A 52 -9.25 -4.74 8.51
CA PRO A 52 -9.52 -3.45 9.13
C PRO A 52 -9.32 -3.52 10.66
N ALA A 53 -8.62 -2.53 11.23
CA ALA A 53 -8.32 -2.47 12.67
C ALA A 53 -9.41 -1.77 13.51
N GLY A 54 -10.58 -1.50 12.91
CA GLY A 54 -11.76 -0.96 13.59
C GLY A 54 -11.67 0.51 14.04
N HIS A 55 -10.54 1.18 13.77
CA HIS A 55 -10.35 2.59 14.12
C HIS A 55 -10.09 3.42 12.85
N SER A 56 -11.19 3.92 12.26
CA SER A 56 -11.14 4.93 11.20
C SER A 56 -10.85 6.28 11.84
N GLY A 57 -9.57 6.69 11.87
CA GLY A 57 -9.19 8.04 12.26
C GLY A 57 -9.57 9.01 11.16
N GLY A 58 -10.78 9.57 11.23
CA GLY A 58 -11.26 10.60 10.31
C GLY A 58 -10.62 11.96 10.61
N GLY A 59 -9.57 12.31 9.87
CA GLY A 59 -9.07 13.68 9.75
C GLY A 59 -9.37 14.23 8.35
N CYS A 60 -9.68 15.52 8.25
CA CYS A 60 -10.13 16.19 7.02
C CYS A 60 -9.32 15.87 5.74
N ILE A 61 -10.01 16.01 4.59
CA ILE A 61 -9.53 15.92 3.19
C ILE A 61 -9.20 14.50 2.68
N SER A 62 -8.68 13.59 3.50
CA SER A 62 -8.35 12.21 3.10
C SER A 62 -9.00 11.18 4.02
N HIS A 63 -9.60 10.13 3.46
CA HIS A 63 -10.07 8.99 4.26
C HIS A 63 -8.88 8.17 4.76
N GLY A 64 -8.78 7.99 6.06
CA GLY A 64 -7.69 7.26 6.71
C GLY A 64 -8.18 6.04 7.47
N GLU A 65 -7.59 4.88 7.19
CA GLU A 65 -7.95 3.62 7.82
C GLU A 65 -6.70 2.82 8.23
N SER A 66 -6.81 2.09 9.33
CA SER A 66 -5.74 1.23 9.81
C SER A 66 -6.04 -0.23 9.49
N PHE A 67 -5.01 -0.98 9.08
CA PHE A 67 -5.11 -2.39 8.76
C PHE A 67 -4.11 -3.21 9.55
N HIS A 68 -4.53 -4.37 10.02
CA HIS A 68 -3.64 -5.43 10.48
C HIS A 68 -3.10 -6.19 9.27
N THR A 69 -1.78 -6.32 9.20
CA THR A 69 -1.06 -7.20 8.28
C THR A 69 -0.22 -8.22 9.05
N ASP A 70 0.35 -9.18 8.33
CA ASP A 70 1.36 -10.12 8.83
C ASP A 70 2.62 -9.44 9.39
N HIS A 71 2.95 -8.25 8.87
CA HIS A 71 4.10 -7.44 9.27
C HIS A 71 3.80 -6.38 10.35
N GLY A 72 2.58 -6.37 10.89
CA GLY A 72 2.14 -5.41 11.90
C GLY A 72 1.01 -4.51 11.42
N LYS A 73 0.75 -3.43 12.14
CA LYS A 73 -0.37 -2.53 11.84
C LYS A 73 0.11 -1.37 10.97
N VAL A 74 -0.58 -1.14 9.86
CA VAL A 74 -0.32 -0.02 8.94
C VAL A 74 -1.48 0.96 8.94
N TYR A 75 -1.19 2.22 8.64
CA TYR A 75 -2.18 3.27 8.38
C TYR A 75 -2.14 3.64 6.91
N VAL A 76 -3.32 3.71 6.29
CA VAL A 76 -3.50 3.98 4.87
C VAL A 76 -4.35 5.24 4.73
N LYS A 77 -3.82 6.26 4.06
CA LYS A 77 -4.58 7.42 3.60
C LYS A 77 -5.00 7.20 2.15
N ARG A 78 -6.24 7.56 1.82
CA ARG A 78 -6.80 7.52 0.46
C ARG A 78 -7.23 8.91 0.02
N ASN A 79 -6.94 9.24 -1.24
CA ASN A 79 -7.48 10.42 -1.90
C ASN A 79 -7.72 10.12 -3.39
N ASP A 80 -8.94 10.36 -3.86
CA ASP A 80 -9.37 10.03 -5.22
C ASP A 80 -9.13 11.15 -6.25
N LYS A 81 -8.56 12.30 -5.83
CA LYS A 81 -8.22 13.42 -6.72
C LYS A 81 -7.00 13.11 -7.59
N ALA A 82 -6.95 13.69 -8.80
CA ALA A 82 -5.84 13.50 -9.73
C ALA A 82 -4.48 13.96 -9.17
N GLU A 83 -4.46 15.00 -8.34
CA GLU A 83 -3.25 15.54 -7.72
C GLU A 83 -2.82 14.78 -6.45
N ALA A 84 -3.57 13.74 -6.04
CA ALA A 84 -3.30 12.98 -4.83
C ALA A 84 -1.89 12.36 -4.83
N ARG A 85 -1.43 11.89 -5.99
CA ARG A 85 -0.08 11.31 -6.12
C ARG A 85 1.02 12.29 -5.72
N ARG A 86 1.01 13.48 -6.32
CA ARG A 86 1.98 14.55 -6.01
C ARG A 86 1.90 14.98 -4.53
N MET A 87 0.69 15.06 -3.99
CA MET A 87 0.47 15.39 -2.58
C MET A 87 1.10 14.34 -1.66
N PHE A 88 0.86 13.05 -1.90
CA PHE A 88 1.40 11.97 -1.09
C PHE A 88 2.91 11.74 -1.29
N ASP A 89 3.45 11.97 -2.49
CA ASP A 89 4.91 11.95 -2.70
C ASP A 89 5.58 13.05 -1.87
N GLY A 90 4.97 14.24 -1.78
CA GLY A 90 5.42 15.32 -0.89
C GLY A 90 5.35 14.94 0.59
N GLU A 91 4.24 14.32 1.01
CA GLU A 91 4.11 13.83 2.39
C GLU A 91 5.15 12.74 2.71
N MET A 92 5.37 11.78 1.81
CA MET A 92 6.39 10.74 1.94
C MET A 92 7.79 11.35 2.09
N ALA A 93 8.15 12.31 1.23
CA ALA A 93 9.44 12.97 1.27
C ALA A 93 9.65 13.76 2.57
N SER A 94 8.64 14.51 3.03
CA SER A 94 8.72 15.26 4.29
C SER A 94 8.86 14.34 5.52
N LEU A 95 8.10 13.23 5.58
CA LEU A 95 8.24 12.26 6.66
C LEU A 95 9.60 11.57 6.62
N ALA A 96 10.12 11.22 5.43
CA ALA A 96 11.46 10.65 5.30
C ALA A 96 12.54 11.62 5.78
N ALA A 97 12.42 12.92 5.50
CA ALA A 97 13.33 13.94 5.98
C ALA A 97 13.30 14.08 7.50
N ILE A 98 12.11 14.13 8.11
CA ILE A 98 11.96 14.19 9.58
C ILE A 98 12.48 12.89 10.23
N LEU A 99 12.28 11.72 9.60
CA LEU A 99 12.80 10.46 10.12
C LEU A 99 14.33 10.48 10.25
N GLN A 100 15.01 11.09 9.29
CA GLN A 100 16.47 11.19 9.24
C GLN A 100 17.04 12.08 10.35
N THR A 101 16.27 13.06 10.85
CA THR A 101 16.74 13.91 11.95
C THR A 101 16.81 13.15 13.28
N GLN A 102 16.06 12.04 13.41
CA GLN A 102 15.94 11.23 14.63
C GLN A 102 15.51 12.03 15.87
N THR A 103 14.85 13.18 15.69
CA THR A 103 14.50 14.08 16.79
C THR A 103 13.14 13.76 17.41
N VAL A 104 12.10 13.61 16.58
CA VAL A 104 10.72 13.39 17.00
C VAL A 104 10.17 12.08 16.42
N LYS A 105 9.29 11.43 17.17
CA LYS A 105 8.59 10.23 16.69
C LYS A 105 7.55 10.62 15.63
N ILE A 106 7.62 9.97 14.47
CA ILE A 106 6.67 10.12 13.36
C ILE A 106 6.25 8.74 12.83
N PRO A 107 5.14 8.62 12.08
CA PRO A 107 4.85 7.39 11.36
C PRO A 107 5.89 7.17 10.27
N LYS A 108 6.51 5.99 10.22
CA LYS A 108 7.46 5.66 9.16
C LYS A 108 6.71 5.54 7.82
N PRO A 109 7.09 6.31 6.79
CA PRO A 109 6.50 6.18 5.47
C PRO A 109 6.88 4.83 4.86
N ILE A 110 5.93 4.16 4.21
CA ILE A 110 6.16 2.84 3.58
C ILE A 110 6.10 2.98 2.07
N LYS A 111 4.96 3.43 1.52
CA LYS A 111 4.75 3.45 0.05
C LYS A 111 3.58 4.32 -0.38
N VAL A 112 3.69 4.88 -1.58
CA VAL A 112 2.59 5.52 -2.31
C VAL A 112 2.15 4.59 -3.45
N ILE A 113 0.85 4.35 -3.60
CA ILE A 113 0.28 3.35 -4.51
C ILE A 113 -0.85 4.00 -5.31
N ASP A 114 -0.78 3.95 -6.65
CA ASP A 114 -1.90 4.37 -7.50
C ASP A 114 -2.87 3.21 -7.73
N LEU A 115 -4.16 3.52 -7.66
CA LEU A 115 -5.22 2.53 -7.89
C LEU A 115 -5.64 2.51 -9.37
N PRO A 116 -5.91 1.33 -9.95
CA PRO A 116 -6.34 1.22 -11.35
C PRO A 116 -7.66 1.94 -11.65
N GLU A 117 -8.54 2.04 -10.66
CA GLU A 117 -9.85 2.68 -10.73
C GLU A 117 -9.82 4.21 -10.51
N GLY A 118 -8.63 4.76 -10.27
CA GLY A 118 -8.42 6.16 -9.91
C GLY A 118 -8.18 6.35 -8.41
N GLY A 119 -7.47 7.42 -8.09
CA GLY A 119 -7.03 7.74 -6.74
C GLY A 119 -5.68 7.13 -6.35
N THR A 120 -5.15 7.63 -5.25
CA THR A 120 -3.86 7.23 -4.70
C THR A 120 -4.00 6.88 -3.22
N LEU A 121 -3.23 5.88 -2.80
CA LEU A 121 -3.05 5.49 -1.41
C LEU A 121 -1.67 5.93 -0.91
N PHE A 122 -1.60 6.31 0.35
CA PHE A 122 -0.35 6.50 1.07
C PHE A 122 -0.31 5.61 2.32
N VAL A 123 0.62 4.67 2.34
CA VAL A 123 0.81 3.68 3.40
C VAL A 123 1.97 4.09 4.30
N MET A 124 1.73 4.04 5.61
CA MET A 124 2.72 4.35 6.65
C MET A 124 2.51 3.47 7.89
N GLU A 125 3.46 3.49 8.83
CA GLU A 125 3.33 2.88 10.14
C GLU A 125 2.09 3.42 10.87
N HIS A 126 1.29 2.53 11.48
CA HIS A 126 0.26 2.97 12.41
C HIS A 126 0.87 3.36 13.76
N LEU A 127 0.58 4.58 14.22
CA LEU A 127 0.91 5.01 15.56
C LEU A 127 -0.28 4.84 16.51
N ASP A 128 -0.10 4.07 17.58
CA ASP A 128 -1.05 4.03 18.68
C ASP A 128 -0.95 5.34 19.49
N MET A 129 -1.71 6.35 19.06
CA MET A 129 -1.71 7.67 19.70
C MET A 129 -2.32 7.60 21.09
N ARG A 130 -1.65 8.24 22.06
CA ARG A 130 -2.07 8.36 23.46
C ARG A 130 -1.98 9.81 23.90
N SER A 131 -2.63 10.15 25.01
CA SER A 131 -2.56 11.50 25.59
C SER A 131 -1.11 11.92 25.86
N LEU A 132 -0.79 13.16 25.47
CA LEU A 132 0.53 13.77 25.62
C LEU A 132 0.78 14.36 27.01
N ASN A 133 -0.19 14.31 27.94
CA ASN A 133 -0.10 15.03 29.23
C ASN A 133 1.19 14.78 30.01
N ARG A 134 1.76 13.56 29.94
CA ARG A 134 3.00 13.19 30.67
C ARG A 134 4.28 13.33 29.83
N HIS A 135 4.15 13.66 28.55
CA HIS A 135 5.23 13.68 27.57
C HIS A 135 5.35 15.01 26.81
N ALA A 136 4.51 16.00 27.14
CA ALA A 136 4.46 17.29 26.47
C ALA A 136 5.81 18.04 26.54
N GLU A 137 6.46 18.03 27.70
CA GLU A 137 7.80 18.61 27.88
C GLU A 137 8.83 17.96 26.93
N LYS A 138 8.90 16.62 26.94
CA LYS A 138 9.79 15.86 26.06
C LYS A 138 9.51 16.15 24.58
N LEU A 139 8.24 16.20 24.18
CA LEU A 139 7.87 16.55 22.82
C LEU A 139 8.33 17.97 22.46
N GLY A 140 8.16 18.94 23.37
CA GLY A 140 8.64 20.31 23.17
C GLY A 140 10.14 20.39 22.91
N ILE A 141 10.94 19.65 23.68
CA ILE A 141 12.40 19.56 23.49
C ILE A 141 12.72 18.92 22.13
N GLN A 142 12.07 17.81 21.79
CA GLN A 142 12.28 17.11 20.51
C GLN A 142 11.92 17.98 19.29
N LEU A 143 10.89 18.80 19.40
CA LEU A 143 10.50 19.76 18.36
C LEU A 143 11.52 20.91 18.26
N ALA A 144 12.01 21.43 19.38
CA ALA A 144 13.07 22.44 19.36
C ALA A 144 14.34 21.90 18.68
N ASP A 145 14.73 20.65 18.97
CA ASP A 145 15.86 20.00 18.30
C ASP A 145 15.61 19.77 16.81
N LEU A 146 14.38 19.42 16.41
CA LEU A 146 14.00 19.32 15.01
C LEU A 146 14.20 20.67 14.29
N HIS A 147 13.72 21.77 14.89
CA HIS A 147 13.85 23.11 14.32
C HIS A 147 15.31 23.55 14.15
N LEU A 148 16.18 23.19 15.09
CA LEU A 148 17.60 23.55 15.06
C LEU A 148 18.46 22.61 14.22
N HIS A 149 17.94 21.46 13.78
CA HIS A 149 18.73 20.39 13.14
C HIS A 149 19.52 20.88 11.92
N ASN A 150 18.86 21.55 10.97
CA ASN A 150 19.49 22.02 9.74
C ASN A 150 20.53 23.12 10.00
N GLN A 151 20.29 23.97 10.99
CA GLN A 151 21.26 24.97 11.41
C GLN A 151 22.53 24.31 11.96
N LYS A 152 22.36 23.38 12.92
CA LYS A 152 23.48 22.62 13.51
C LYS A 152 24.28 21.85 12.44
N LEU A 153 23.58 21.23 11.48
CA LEU A 153 24.21 20.52 10.37
C LEU A 153 25.01 21.48 9.46
N GLY A 154 24.45 22.63 9.12
CA GLY A 154 25.14 23.64 8.30
C GLY A 154 26.38 24.22 9.00
N GLU A 155 26.30 24.50 10.30
CA GLU A 155 27.45 24.95 11.09
C GLU A 155 28.56 23.88 11.15
N LYS A 156 28.21 22.60 11.29
CA LYS A 156 29.17 21.49 11.27
C LYS A 156 29.87 21.39 9.92
N LEU A 157 29.11 21.40 8.82
CA LEU A 157 29.66 21.34 7.47
C LEU A 157 30.60 22.52 7.17
N LYS A 158 30.27 23.73 7.64
CA LYS A 158 31.17 24.91 7.52
C LYS A 158 32.47 24.73 8.29
N LYS A 159 32.42 24.20 9.52
CA LYS A 159 33.62 23.92 10.32
C LYS A 159 34.50 22.87 9.64
N ASP A 160 33.88 21.82 9.11
CA ASP A 160 34.58 20.75 8.39
C ASP A 160 35.22 21.27 7.09
N ALA A 161 34.51 22.11 6.32
CA ALA A 161 35.03 22.74 5.11
C ALA A 161 36.17 23.73 5.37
N ASN A 162 36.15 24.42 6.51
CA ASN A 162 37.21 25.34 6.92
C ASN A 162 38.46 24.63 7.48
N THR A 163 38.43 23.29 7.63
CA THR A 163 39.57 22.49 8.10
C THR A 163 40.32 21.89 6.91
N VAL A 164 41.14 22.69 6.23
CA VAL A 164 42.09 22.19 5.21
C VAL A 164 43.40 21.82 5.92
N GLY A 165 43.51 20.59 6.41
CA GLY A 165 44.69 20.20 7.20
C GLY A 165 44.84 18.74 7.64
N LYS A 166 43.92 17.82 7.32
CA LYS A 166 44.20 16.37 7.46
C LYS A 166 44.92 15.85 6.23
N TRP A 167 46.03 16.50 5.87
CA TRP A 167 47.01 15.89 4.98
C TRP A 167 47.73 14.81 5.77
N PHE A 168 47.79 13.62 5.14
CA PHE A 168 48.62 12.48 5.46
C PHE A 168 49.78 12.83 6.39
N SER A 169 49.77 12.24 7.58
CA SER A 169 50.99 11.97 8.35
C SER A 169 51.88 11.06 7.52
N CYS A 170 52.52 11.62 6.49
CA CYS A 170 53.80 11.18 6.02
C CYS A 170 54.81 12.02 6.82
N PHE A 171 55.29 11.48 7.93
CA PHE A 171 56.62 11.81 8.42
C PHE A 171 57.26 10.54 8.98
N GLU A 172 58.32 10.15 8.30
CA GLU A 172 59.20 9.03 8.56
C GLU A 172 59.89 9.11 9.92
N ASN A 173 60.19 7.93 10.48
CA ASN A 173 61.52 7.45 10.89
C ASN A 173 61.45 6.66 12.21
N PHE A 174 61.37 5.33 12.10
CA PHE A 174 62.39 4.41 12.58
C PHE A 174 62.29 3.07 11.85
#